data_AF-A0A2E4UW88-F1
#
_entry.id   AF-A0A2E4UW88-F1
#
_cell.length_a   1.000
_cell.length_b   1.000
_cell.length_c   1.000
_cell.angle_alpha   90.00
_cell.angle_beta   90.00
_cell.angle_gamma   90.00
#
_symmetry.space_group_name_H-M   'P 1'
#
loop_
_entity.id
_entity.type
_entity.pdbx_description
1 polymer ?
#
loop_
_entity_poly.entity_id
_entity_poly.type
_entity_poly.pdbx_seq_one_letter_code
_entity_poly.pdbx_strand_id
1 'polypeptide(L)'
;MKFGAQLVNYLCTWDDTLATIKAVEAGSWNSLWWSDHFLVPAPGSGVEHREAMEGWSLITAAAAITQRVELGLLVTGNTYR
;
A
#
# COMPACT_ATOMS: atom_id res chain seq x y z
N MET A 1 3.90 6.13 22.18
CA MET A 1 3.81 4.97 21.27
C MET A 1 3.28 5.45 19.93
N LYS A 2 3.80 4.97 18.80
CA LYS A 2 3.30 5.31 17.46
C LYS A 2 2.64 4.07 16.84
N PHE A 3 1.53 4.25 16.13
CA PHE A 3 0.80 3.16 15.46
C PHE A 3 0.76 3.41 13.95
N GLY A 4 1.05 2.37 13.16
CA GLY A 4 0.99 2.40 11.71
C GLY A 4 0.00 1.39 11.15
N ALA A 5 -0.46 1.62 9.92
CA ALA A 5 -1.34 0.73 9.18
C ALA A 5 -0.63 0.19 7.94
N GLN A 6 -0.75 -1.10 7.67
CA GLN A 6 -0.32 -1.72 6.42
C GLN A 6 -1.54 -2.12 5.61
N LEU A 7 -1.59 -1.68 4.37
CA LEU A 7 -2.67 -1.99 3.43
C LEU A 7 -2.23 -3.06 2.46
N VAL A 8 -3.23 -3.79 1.97
CA VAL A 8 -3.09 -4.70 0.84
C VAL A 8 -3.15 -3.86 -0.45
N ASN A 9 -2.28 -4.16 -1.42
CA ASN A 9 -2.29 -3.54 -2.76
C ASN A 9 -2.61 -4.55 -3.88
N TYR A 10 -3.22 -5.69 -3.56
CA TYR A 10 -3.65 -6.70 -4.50
C TYR A 10 -5.07 -7.16 -4.19
N LEU A 11 -5.82 -7.62 -5.19
CA LEU A 11 -7.23 -8.04 -5.01
C LEU A 11 -8.10 -6.96 -4.33
N CYS A 12 -7.77 -5.69 -4.53
CA CYS A 12 -8.48 -4.52 -4.01
C CYS A 12 -8.55 -3.44 -5.08
N THR A 13 -9.45 -2.48 -4.90
CA THR A 13 -9.62 -1.38 -5.85
C THR A 13 -8.88 -0.12 -5.38
N TRP A 14 -8.68 0.81 -6.33
CA TRP A 14 -8.20 2.14 -6.00
C TRP A 14 -9.16 2.88 -5.06
N ASP A 15 -10.48 2.74 -5.24
CA ASP A 15 -11.46 3.44 -4.41
C ASP A 15 -11.39 2.98 -2.95
N ASP A 16 -11.22 1.67 -2.70
CA ASP A 16 -11.00 1.12 -1.37
C ASP A 16 -9.71 1.69 -0.74
N THR A 17 -8.65 1.76 -1.55
CA THR A 17 -7.35 2.28 -1.14
C THR A 17 -7.43 3.76 -0.80
N LEU A 18 -8.08 4.56 -1.65
CA LEU A 18 -8.28 5.99 -1.45
C LEU A 18 -9.11 6.29 -0.20
N ALA A 19 -10.18 5.53 0.03
CA ALA A 19 -10.99 5.65 1.24
C ALA A 19 -10.16 5.35 2.49
N THR A 20 -9.32 4.31 2.43
CA THR A 20 -8.46 3.93 3.56
C THR A 20 -7.35 4.95 3.81
N ILE A 21 -6.71 5.49 2.76
CA ILE A 21 -5.71 6.58 2.88
C ILE A 21 -6.34 7.77 3.63
N LYS A 22 -7.53 8.20 3.22
CA LYS A 22 -8.25 9.32 3.87
C LYS A 22 -8.61 9.01 5.31
N ALA A 23 -9.03 7.79 5.62
CA ALA A 23 -9.35 7.39 7.00
C ALA A 23 -8.10 7.37 7.89
N VAL A 24 -6.97 6.86 7.38
CA VAL A 24 -5.69 6.84 8.10
C VAL A 24 -5.18 8.26 8.33
N GLU A 25 -5.23 9.11 7.30
CA GLU A 25 -4.87 10.54 7.39
C GLU A 25 -5.84 11.37 8.23
N ALA A 26 -7.10 10.97 8.43
CA ALA A 26 -7.99 11.66 9.36
C ALA A 26 -7.86 11.17 10.81
N GLY A 27 -7.32 9.96 11.01
CA GLY A 27 -7.25 9.29 12.30
C GLY A 27 -5.96 9.50 13.08
N SER A 28 -5.81 8.73 14.16
CA SER A 28 -4.68 8.79 15.09
C SER A 28 -3.46 7.96 14.64
N TRP A 29 -3.39 7.60 13.36
CA TRP A 29 -2.27 6.83 12.80
C TRP A 29 -1.07 7.72 12.50
N ASN A 30 0.11 7.13 12.55
CA ASN A 30 1.38 7.81 12.33
C ASN A 30 2.05 7.43 11.01
N SER A 31 1.76 6.25 10.47
CA SER A 31 2.37 5.78 9.22
C SER A 31 1.47 4.83 8.43
N LEU A 32 1.70 4.77 7.13
CA LEU A 32 0.95 3.98 6.15
C LEU A 32 1.90 3.23 5.21
N TRP A 33 1.67 1.93 5.03
CA TRP A 33 2.58 1.03 4.33
C TRP A 33 1.89 0.14 3.29
N TRP A 34 2.61 -0.20 2.21
CA TRP A 34 2.22 -1.21 1.21
C TRP A 34 3.37 -2.19 0.92
N SER A 35 3.08 -3.27 0.19
CA SER A 35 4.09 -4.24 -0.28
C SER A 35 4.60 -3.92 -1.70
N ASP A 36 5.87 -4.20 -1.98
CA ASP A 36 6.49 -4.03 -3.30
C ASP A 36 6.31 -5.27 -4.20
N HIS A 37 5.09 -5.80 -4.27
CA HIS A 37 4.79 -6.98 -5.08
C HIS A 37 4.29 -6.61 -6.47
N PHE A 38 4.86 -7.25 -7.50
CA PHE A 38 4.33 -7.21 -8.87
C PHE A 38 3.17 -8.18 -9.10
N LEU A 39 3.09 -9.26 -8.32
CA LEU A 39 2.07 -10.31 -8.44
C LEU A 39 1.38 -10.54 -7.09
N VAL A 40 0.18 -11.12 -7.10
CA VAL A 40 -0.50 -11.51 -5.85
C VAL A 40 0.37 -12.56 -5.12
N PRO A 41 0.75 -12.34 -3.85
CA PRO A 41 1.67 -13.22 -3.10
C PRO A 41 0.97 -14.47 -2.56
N ALA A 42 0.33 -15.22 -3.45
CA ALA A 42 -0.43 -16.43 -3.15
C ALA A 42 0.04 -17.58 -4.06
N PRO A 43 1.25 -18.12 -3.88
CA PRO A 43 1.82 -19.10 -4.79
C PRO A 43 1.01 -20.41 -4.80
N GLY A 44 0.76 -20.94 -6.00
CA GLY A 44 -0.02 -22.16 -6.23
C GLY A 44 -1.54 -21.95 -6.16
N SER A 45 -2.01 -20.71 -6.02
CA SER A 45 -3.44 -20.42 -5.90
C SER A 45 -4.15 -20.28 -7.25
N GLY A 46 -3.39 -20.05 -8.32
CA GLY A 46 -3.95 -19.70 -9.64
C GLY A 46 -4.47 -18.27 -9.72
N VAL A 47 -4.28 -17.43 -8.69
CA VAL A 47 -4.68 -16.02 -8.69
C VAL A 47 -3.50 -15.05 -8.76
N GLU A 48 -2.29 -15.54 -8.96
CA GLU A 48 -1.05 -14.74 -8.98
C GLU A 48 -1.06 -13.67 -10.07
N HIS A 49 -1.76 -13.94 -11.17
CA HIS A 49 -1.93 -13.07 -12.33
C HIS A 49 -3.06 -12.03 -12.18
N ARG A 50 -3.76 -12.05 -11.04
CA ARG A 50 -4.84 -11.10 -10.76
C ARG A 50 -4.29 -9.72 -10.42
N GLU A 51 -5.22 -8.77 -10.30
CA GLU A 51 -4.94 -7.36 -10.17
C GLU A 51 -4.10 -7.05 -8.92
N ALA A 52 -2.95 -6.40 -9.14
CA ALA A 52 -2.07 -5.85 -8.12
C ALA A 52 -1.66 -4.42 -8.52
N MET A 53 -1.92 -3.46 -7.65
CA MET A 53 -1.45 -2.08 -7.79
C MET A 53 0.02 -2.00 -7.39
N GLU A 54 0.81 -1.29 -8.18
CA GLU A 54 2.26 -1.15 -7.97
C GLU A 54 2.55 -0.25 -6.76
N GLY A 55 3.42 -0.71 -5.86
CA GLY A 55 3.63 -0.11 -4.54
C GLY A 55 4.19 1.32 -4.55
N TRP A 56 5.17 1.62 -5.40
CA TRP A 56 5.76 2.97 -5.46
C TRP A 56 4.80 4.01 -6.03
N SER A 57 3.98 3.60 -7.00
CA SER A 57 2.91 4.42 -7.56
C SER A 57 1.86 4.74 -6.49
N LEU A 58 1.48 3.75 -5.67
CA LEU A 58 0.56 3.96 -4.55
C LEU A 58 1.09 4.95 -3.51
N ILE A 59 2.36 4.82 -3.11
CA ILE A 59 2.96 5.78 -2.16
C ILE A 59 3.02 7.18 -2.75
N THR A 60 3.36 7.30 -4.03
CA THR A 60 3.38 8.59 -4.72
C THR A 60 1.98 9.22 -4.73
N ALA A 61 0.95 8.43 -5.02
CA ALA A 61 -0.44 8.89 -4.98
C ALA A 61 -0.88 9.28 -3.56
N ALA A 62 -0.50 8.50 -2.54
CA ALA A 62 -0.78 8.83 -1.14
C ALA A 62 -0.08 10.12 -0.71
N ALA A 63 1.20 10.29 -1.06
CA ALA A 63 1.99 11.49 -0.76
C ALA A 63 1.36 12.77 -1.33
N ALA A 64 0.69 12.67 -2.48
CA ALA A 64 -0.01 13.80 -3.09
C ALA A 64 -1.28 14.24 -2.32
N ILE A 65 -1.87 13.37 -1.48
CA ILE A 65 -3.16 13.62 -0.81
C ILE A 65 -3.10 13.57 0.72
N THR A 66 -1.94 13.27 1.31
CA THR A 66 -1.72 13.27 2.77
C THR A 66 -0.64 14.27 3.15
N GLN A 67 -0.67 14.79 4.38
CA GLN A 67 0.32 15.77 4.85
C GLN A 67 1.00 15.36 6.15
N ARG A 68 0.46 14.40 6.90
CA ARG A 68 0.96 14.04 8.24
C ARG A 68 1.55 12.64 8.32
N VAL A 69 0.89 11.64 7.74
CA VAL A 69 1.31 10.24 7.91
C VAL A 69 2.62 9.99 7.18
N GLU A 70 3.52 9.25 7.83
CA GLU A 70 4.73 8.76 7.20
C GLU A 70 4.37 7.64 6.21
N LEU A 71 4.96 7.64 5.03
CA LEU A 71 4.64 6.70 3.95
C LEU A 71 5.85 5.83 3.64
N GLY A 72 5.63 4.55 3.32
CA GLY A 72 6.70 3.69 2.85
C GLY A 72 6.26 2.33 2.33
N LEU A 73 7.20 1.58 1.75
CA LEU A 73 7.00 0.16 1.44
C LEU A 73 7.57 -0.69 2.56
N LEU A 74 6.84 -1.74 2.89
CA LEU A 74 7.21 -2.76 3.86
C LEU A 74 7.11 -4.13 3.18
N VAL A 75 8.07 -4.54 2.36
CA VAL A 75 9.39 -3.92 2.07
C VAL A 75 9.61 -3.70 0.58
N THR A 76 10.57 -2.85 0.20
CA THR A 76 11.04 -2.68 -1.18
C THR A 76 11.97 -3.82 -1.60
N GLY A 77 11.71 -4.41 -2.77
CA GLY A 77 12.61 -5.37 -3.41
C GLY A 77 13.80 -4.68 -4.10
N ASN A 78 14.73 -4.10 -3.34
CA ASN A 78 15.79 -3.23 -3.87
C ASN A 78 16.66 -3.85 -4.98
N THR A 79 16.80 -5.18 -5.03
CA THR A 79 17.58 -5.87 -6.09
C THR A 79 16.86 -5.95 -7.43
N TYR A 80 15.55 -5.68 -7.47
CA TYR A 80 14.73 -5.69 -8.68
C TYR A 80 14.49 -4.27 -9.25
N ARG A 81 14.98 -3.24 -8.55
CA ARG A 81 14.77 -1.82 -8.85
C ARG A 81 16.02 -1.22 -9.48
#